data_AF-A0A2E9FDK9-F1
#
_entry.id   AF-A0A2E9FDK9-F1
#
_cell.length_a   1.000
_cell.length_b   1.000
_cell.length_c   1.000
_cell.angle_alpha   90.00
_cell.angle_beta   90.00
_cell.angle_gamma   90.00
#
_symmetry.space_group_name_H-M   'P 1'
#
loop_
_entity.id
_entity.type
_entity.pdbx_description
1 polymer ?
#
loop_
_entity_poly.entity_id
_entity_poly.type
_entity_poly.pdbx_seq_one_letter_code
_entity_poly.pdbx_strand_id
1 'polypeptide(L)'
;MKILTIIPLFALPAHGQAFKAAVSPLVEASCIDCHDADTDTQLNFEKLGHDLSDAATFRQWVKIFDRVQKGDMPPKKKKRPDKELKNKAMAALGDDLRTENLKQQSATKGRVPSRRLTRLEFENTL
;
A
#
# COMPACT_ATOMS: atom_id res chain seq x y z
N MET A 1 45.05 -20.67 -12.63
CA MET A 1 44.06 -21.24 -11.69
C MET A 1 42.96 -20.19 -11.47
N LYS A 2 41.84 -20.27 -12.22
CA LYS A 2 40.74 -19.30 -12.15
C LYS A 2 39.76 -19.78 -11.06
N ILE A 3 39.65 -19.03 -9.97
CA ILE A 3 38.71 -19.32 -8.89
C ILE A 3 37.34 -18.81 -9.35
N LEU A 4 36.44 -19.74 -9.71
CA LEU A 4 35.05 -19.44 -10.01
C LEU A 4 34.30 -19.24 -8.68
N THR A 5 34.12 -18.00 -8.25
CA THR A 5 33.24 -17.67 -7.12
C THR A 5 31.79 -17.68 -7.59
N ILE A 6 31.04 -18.70 -7.18
CA ILE A 6 29.59 -18.75 -7.36
C ILE A 6 28.97 -17.81 -6.32
N ILE A 7 28.51 -16.64 -6.76
CA ILE A 7 27.70 -15.74 -5.92
C ILE A 7 26.32 -16.39 -5.79
N PRO A 8 25.85 -16.69 -4.56
CA PRO A 8 24.49 -17.18 -4.38
C PRO A 8 23.54 -16.04 -4.70
N LEU A 9 22.72 -16.22 -5.73
CA LEU A 9 21.64 -15.31 -6.07
C LEU A 9 20.56 -15.44 -4.98
N PHE A 10 20.70 -14.67 -3.90
CA PHE A 10 19.63 -14.48 -2.94
C PHE A 10 18.49 -13.74 -3.65
N ALA A 11 17.47 -14.48 -4.08
CA ALA A 11 16.24 -13.89 -4.56
C ALA A 11 15.55 -13.22 -3.37
N LEU A 12 15.66 -11.89 -3.25
CA LEU A 12 14.83 -11.15 -2.33
C LEU A 12 13.37 -11.39 -2.71
N PRO A 13 12.52 -11.76 -1.76
CA PRO A 13 11.15 -12.04 -2.10
C PRO A 13 10.46 -10.71 -2.42
N ALA A 14 9.98 -10.57 -3.65
CA ALA A 14 9.31 -9.38 -4.18
C ALA A 14 7.93 -9.18 -3.53
N HIS A 15 7.89 -8.97 -2.22
CA HIS A 15 6.70 -8.57 -1.49
C HIS A 15 6.52 -7.06 -1.71
N GLY A 16 5.41 -6.67 -2.34
CA GLY A 16 5.12 -5.28 -2.73
C GLY A 16 5.14 -4.99 -4.23
N GLN A 17 5.31 -5.99 -5.11
CA GLN A 17 5.20 -5.78 -6.56
C GLN A 17 3.84 -6.16 -7.16
N ALA A 18 3.06 -7.01 -6.48
CA ALA A 18 1.77 -7.46 -6.99
C ALA A 18 0.76 -6.30 -7.11
N PHE A 19 0.66 -5.45 -6.07
CA PHE A 19 -0.22 -4.29 -6.15
C PHE A 19 0.23 -3.27 -7.22
N LYS A 20 1.54 -3.10 -7.46
CA LYS A 20 2.05 -2.15 -8.46
C LYS A 20 1.46 -2.43 -9.84
N ALA A 21 1.46 -3.70 -10.25
CA ALA A 21 0.90 -4.10 -11.54
C ALA A 21 -0.63 -3.90 -11.60
N ALA A 22 -1.34 -4.10 -10.48
CA ALA A 22 -2.79 -3.90 -10.40
C ALA A 22 -3.20 -2.42 -10.35
N VAL A 23 -2.39 -1.57 -9.73
CA VAL A 23 -2.67 -0.14 -9.53
C VAL A 23 -2.21 0.72 -10.70
N SER A 24 -1.13 0.36 -11.41
CA SER A 24 -0.60 1.15 -12.52
C SER A 24 -1.66 1.52 -13.57
N PRO A 25 -2.53 0.62 -14.06
CA PRO A 25 -3.55 1.01 -15.03
C PRO A 25 -4.59 1.98 -14.47
N LEU A 26 -4.88 1.93 -13.17
CA LEU A 26 -5.76 2.91 -12.51
C LEU A 26 -5.10 4.30 -12.43
N VAL A 27 -3.80 4.32 -12.13
CA VAL A 27 -3.01 5.56 -12.05
C VAL A 27 -2.97 6.27 -13.39
N GLU A 28 -2.66 5.55 -14.46
CA GLU A 28 -2.65 6.08 -15.83
C GLU A 28 -4.04 6.56 -16.26
N ALA A 29 -5.09 5.80 -15.95
CA ALA A 29 -6.42 6.12 -16.44
C ALA A 29 -7.11 7.29 -15.72
N SER A 30 -6.71 7.65 -14.50
CA SER A 30 -7.51 8.53 -13.65
C SER A 30 -6.78 9.32 -12.57
N CYS A 31 -5.47 9.12 -12.36
CA CYS A 31 -4.73 9.79 -11.30
C CYS A 31 -3.69 10.79 -11.83
N ILE A 32 -2.98 10.45 -12.92
CA ILE A 32 -1.88 11.26 -13.46
C ILE A 32 -2.32 12.67 -13.84
N ASP A 33 -3.52 12.85 -14.39
CA ASP A 33 -4.09 14.16 -14.75
C ASP A 33 -4.09 15.21 -13.60
N CYS A 34 -3.95 14.80 -12.34
CA CYS A 34 -3.94 15.68 -11.17
C CYS A 34 -2.74 15.48 -10.24
N HIS A 35 -1.91 14.46 -10.49
CA HIS A 35 -0.88 13.98 -9.56
C HIS A 35 0.41 13.52 -10.30
N ASP A 36 0.81 14.29 -11.29
CA ASP A 36 2.06 14.15 -12.05
C ASP A 36 3.18 15.07 -11.51
N ALA A 37 4.24 15.28 -12.28
CA ALA A 37 5.32 16.22 -11.94
C ALA A 37 4.98 17.70 -12.11
N ASP A 38 4.00 18.04 -12.93
CA ASP A 38 3.69 19.40 -13.34
C ASP A 38 2.44 19.97 -12.63
N THR A 39 1.75 19.15 -11.83
CA THR A 39 0.57 19.51 -11.05
C THR A 39 0.91 19.97 -9.63
N ASP A 40 0.25 21.04 -9.18
CA ASP A 40 0.45 21.62 -7.84
C ASP A 40 -0.32 20.82 -6.77
N THR A 41 0.12 19.59 -6.53
CA THR A 41 -0.37 18.76 -5.43
C THR A 41 0.79 18.09 -4.69
N GLN A 42 0.59 17.76 -3.41
CA GLN A 42 1.62 17.08 -2.60
C GLN A 42 1.86 15.62 -3.02
N LEU A 43 1.00 15.04 -3.87
CA LEU A 43 1.11 13.67 -4.34
C LEU A 43 1.53 13.67 -5.81
N ASN A 44 2.67 13.04 -6.08
CA ASN A 44 3.18 12.80 -7.43
C ASN A 44 3.42 11.30 -7.62
N PHE A 45 2.70 10.67 -8.55
CA PHE A 45 2.80 9.22 -8.81
C PHE A 45 4.09 8.81 -9.54
N GLU A 46 4.74 9.71 -10.28
CA GLU A 46 6.01 9.44 -10.96
C GLU A 46 7.18 9.33 -9.96
N LYS A 47 7.08 10.02 -8.83
CA LYS A 47 8.08 10.00 -7.75
C LYS A 47 7.71 9.04 -6.61
N LEU A 48 6.49 8.51 -6.61
CA LEU A 48 6.01 7.64 -5.54
C LEU A 48 6.65 6.24 -5.63
N GLY A 49 7.36 5.86 -4.56
CA GLY A 49 7.90 4.52 -4.38
C GLY A 49 6.80 3.46 -4.25
N HIS A 50 7.16 2.20 -4.44
CA HIS A 50 6.25 1.06 -4.28
C HIS A 50 6.72 0.07 -3.21
N ASP A 51 7.82 0.39 -2.53
CA ASP A 51 8.33 -0.40 -1.41
C ASP A 51 7.49 -0.11 -0.16
N LEU A 52 6.58 -1.02 0.16
CA LEU A 52 5.72 -0.89 1.34
C LEU A 52 6.47 -1.13 2.67
N SER A 53 7.71 -1.63 2.62
CA SER A 53 8.53 -1.75 3.83
C SER A 53 9.12 -0.41 4.27
N ASP A 54 9.23 0.55 3.35
CA ASP A 54 9.52 1.94 3.69
C ASP A 54 8.30 2.61 4.34
N ALA A 55 8.50 3.13 5.55
CA ALA A 55 7.41 3.67 6.35
C ALA A 55 6.75 4.91 5.74
N ALA A 56 7.49 5.73 4.99
CA ALA A 56 6.94 6.91 4.32
C ALA A 56 6.06 6.51 3.14
N THR A 57 6.58 5.62 2.29
CA THR A 57 5.87 5.03 1.15
C THR A 57 4.60 4.31 1.60
N PHE A 58 4.69 3.47 2.63
CA PHE A 58 3.54 2.78 3.22
C PHE A 58 2.43 3.75 3.62
N ARG A 59 2.77 4.78 4.42
CA ARG A 59 1.79 5.78 4.88
C ARG A 59 1.14 6.53 3.72
N GLN A 60 1.90 6.83 2.67
CA GLN A 60 1.36 7.51 1.50
C GLN A 60 0.36 6.62 0.75
N TRP A 61 0.68 5.34 0.57
CA TRP A 61 -0.24 4.38 -0.07
C TRP A 61 -1.49 4.11 0.76
N VAL A 62 -1.41 4.07 2.10
CA VAL A 62 -2.61 4.02 2.97
C VAL A 62 -3.51 5.23 2.73
N LYS A 63 -2.96 6.45 2.69
CA LYS A 63 -3.75 7.66 2.42
C LYS A 63 -4.41 7.61 1.04
N ILE A 64 -3.70 7.14 0.03
CA ILE A 64 -4.23 6.98 -1.34
C ILE A 64 -5.38 5.97 -1.32
N PHE A 65 -5.17 4.79 -0.74
CA PHE A 65 -6.19 3.74 -0.62
C PHE A 65 -7.47 4.28 0.03
N ASP A 66 -7.35 4.96 1.17
CA ASP A 66 -8.49 5.51 1.91
C ASP A 66 -9.28 6.52 1.09
N ARG A 67 -8.58 7.44 0.40
CA ARG A 67 -9.23 8.49 -0.39
C ARG A 67 -9.89 7.94 -1.67
N VAL A 68 -9.31 6.93 -2.30
CA VAL A 68 -9.93 6.24 -3.44
C VAL A 68 -11.15 5.43 -2.98
N GLN A 69 -11.07 4.75 -1.83
CA GLN A 69 -12.20 4.02 -1.25
C GLN A 69 -13.35 4.95 -0.85
N LYS A 70 -13.05 6.14 -0.30
CA LYS A 70 -14.04 7.18 0.00
C LYS A 70 -14.65 7.84 -1.24
N GLY A 71 -14.03 7.65 -2.41
CA GLY A 71 -14.46 8.28 -3.65
C GLY A 71 -14.11 9.76 -3.75
N ASP A 72 -13.13 10.21 -2.95
CA ASP A 72 -12.56 11.57 -3.03
C ASP A 72 -11.67 11.73 -4.26
N MET A 73 -11.06 10.61 -4.71
CA MET A 73 -10.23 10.55 -5.91
C MET A 73 -10.81 9.53 -6.92
N PRO A 74 -11.08 9.94 -8.17
CA PRO A 74 -11.01 11.31 -8.68
C PRO A 74 -12.13 12.21 -8.12
N PRO A 75 -11.94 13.55 -8.07
CA PRO A 75 -12.99 14.50 -7.66
C PRO A 75 -14.28 14.31 -8.47
N LYS A 76 -15.45 14.60 -7.87
CA LYS A 76 -16.78 14.36 -8.50
C LYS A 76 -16.94 14.97 -9.91
N LYS A 77 -16.21 16.04 -10.23
CA LYS A 77 -16.25 16.74 -11.53
C LYS A 77 -15.34 16.11 -12.60
N LYS A 78 -14.49 15.14 -12.24
CA LYS A 78 -13.57 14.44 -13.15
C LYS A 78 -14.15 13.09 -13.55
N LYS A 79 -13.73 12.60 -14.71
CA LYS A 79 -14.11 11.27 -15.19
C LYS A 79 -13.65 10.23 -14.17
N ARG A 80 -14.54 9.33 -13.78
CA ARG A 80 -14.20 8.23 -12.87
C ARG A 80 -13.66 7.04 -13.66
N PRO A 81 -12.74 6.26 -13.07
CA PRO A 81 -12.26 5.02 -13.67
C PRO A 81 -13.40 4.01 -13.78
N ASP A 82 -13.17 3.01 -14.62
CA ASP A 82 -13.99 1.82 -14.61
C ASP A 82 -14.06 1.20 -13.20
N LYS A 83 -15.25 0.74 -12.81
CA LYS A 83 -15.50 0.25 -11.45
C LYS A 83 -14.77 -1.06 -11.18
N GLU A 84 -14.67 -1.94 -12.17
CA GLU A 84 -13.96 -3.20 -12.05
C GLU A 84 -12.46 -2.97 -11.92
N LEU A 85 -11.89 -2.08 -12.75
CA LEU A 85 -10.51 -1.65 -12.64
C LEU A 85 -10.19 -1.09 -11.26
N LYS A 86 -11.02 -0.15 -10.77
CA LYS A 86 -10.85 0.44 -9.44
C LYS A 86 -10.88 -0.64 -8.35
N ASN A 87 -11.86 -1.53 -8.40
CA ASN A 87 -12.04 -2.56 -7.38
C ASN A 87 -10.88 -3.56 -7.37
N LYS A 88 -10.39 -3.98 -8.55
CA LYS A 88 -9.23 -4.86 -8.67
C LYS A 88 -7.97 -4.22 -8.10
N ALA A 89 -7.71 -2.95 -8.44
CA ALA A 89 -6.59 -2.19 -7.91
C ALA A 89 -6.66 -2.05 -6.38
N MET A 90 -7.82 -1.69 -5.84
CA MET A 90 -8.00 -1.53 -4.40
C MET A 90 -7.93 -2.86 -3.64
N ALA A 91 -8.43 -3.96 -4.20
CA ALA A 91 -8.30 -5.27 -3.59
C ALA A 91 -6.81 -5.65 -3.42
N ALA A 92 -6.04 -5.57 -4.51
CA ALA A 92 -4.62 -5.90 -4.50
C ALA A 92 -3.80 -4.98 -3.57
N LEU A 93 -4.03 -3.66 -3.64
CA LEU A 93 -3.37 -2.70 -2.75
C LEU A 93 -3.72 -2.95 -1.27
N GLY A 94 -4.99 -3.23 -0.98
CA GLY A 94 -5.44 -3.52 0.38
C GLY A 94 -4.83 -4.81 0.95
N ASP A 95 -4.67 -5.85 0.14
CA ASP A 95 -4.02 -7.10 0.53
C ASP A 95 -2.54 -6.90 0.86
N ASP A 96 -1.80 -6.20 0.00
CA ASP A 96 -0.37 -5.94 0.20
C ASP A 96 -0.12 -5.01 1.41
N LEU A 97 -0.95 -3.97 1.60
CA LEU A 97 -0.88 -3.09 2.78
C LEU A 97 -1.16 -3.84 4.08
N ARG A 98 -2.17 -4.73 4.11
CA ARG A 98 -2.46 -5.56 5.29
C ARG A 98 -1.31 -6.50 5.60
N THR A 99 -0.78 -7.16 4.58
CA THR A 99 0.31 -8.13 4.71
C THR A 99 1.56 -7.46 5.29
N GLU A 100 1.96 -6.32 4.74
CA GLU A 100 3.13 -5.59 5.22
C GLU A 100 2.92 -5.02 6.62
N ASN A 101 1.73 -4.48 6.93
CA ASN A 101 1.40 -4.03 8.29
C ASN A 101 1.52 -5.17 9.32
N LEU A 102 0.98 -6.36 9.03
CA LEU A 102 1.09 -7.52 9.92
C LEU A 102 2.54 -7.94 10.13
N LYS A 103 3.35 -7.94 9.05
CA LYS A 103 4.78 -8.23 9.10
C LYS A 103 5.51 -7.23 10.02
N GLN A 104 5.32 -5.92 9.82
CA GLN A 104 5.93 -4.87 10.65
C GLN A 104 5.53 -4.98 12.12
N GLN A 105 4.26 -5.26 12.41
CA GLN A 105 3.77 -5.46 13.78
C GLN A 105 4.42 -6.68 14.43
N SER A 106 4.50 -7.80 13.72
CA SER A 106 5.14 -9.01 14.24
C SER A 106 6.63 -8.82 14.54
N ALA A 107 7.35 -8.03 13.73
CA ALA A 107 8.77 -7.75 13.90
C ALA A 107 9.06 -6.79 15.06
N THR A 108 8.16 -5.84 15.35
CA THR A 108 8.41 -4.77 16.34
C THR A 108 7.79 -5.02 17.71
N LYS A 109 6.64 -5.70 17.78
CA LYS A 109 5.87 -5.83 19.03
C LYS A 109 5.68 -7.28 19.49
N GLY A 110 6.07 -8.26 18.67
CA GLY A 110 5.51 -9.60 18.77
C GLY A 110 3.99 -9.58 18.55
N ARG A 111 3.35 -10.75 18.41
CA ARG A 111 1.88 -10.76 18.55
C ARG A 111 1.58 -10.50 20.01
N VAL A 112 0.87 -9.41 20.33
CA VAL A 112 0.19 -9.32 21.63
C VAL A 112 -0.80 -10.49 21.64
N PRO A 113 -0.62 -11.50 22.51
CA PRO A 113 -1.55 -12.61 22.56
C PRO A 113 -2.93 -12.05 22.87
N SER A 114 -3.96 -12.53 22.18
CA SER A 114 -5.32 -12.26 22.63
C SER A 114 -5.44 -12.79 24.06
N ARG A 115 -5.69 -11.89 25.01
CA ARG A 115 -5.99 -12.26 26.39
C ARG A 115 -7.42 -11.87 26.72
N ARG A 116 -8.08 -12.66 27.56
CA ARG A 116 -9.38 -12.30 28.11
C ARG A 116 -9.22 -11.00 28.91
N LEU A 117 -10.03 -9.99 28.57
CA LEU A 117 -10.12 -8.77 29.36
C LEU A 117 -10.58 -9.12 30.78
N THR A 118 -9.99 -8.46 31.77
CA THR A 118 -10.51 -8.48 33.14
C THR A 118 -11.86 -7.78 33.20
N ARG A 119 -12.65 -8.04 34.25
CA ARG A 119 -13.93 -7.38 34.46
C ARG A 119 -13.80 -5.84 34.44
N LEU A 120 -12.77 -5.31 35.10
CA LEU A 120 -12.49 -3.88 35.15
C LEU A 120 -12.13 -3.31 33.77
N GLU A 121 -11.34 -4.01 32.97
CA GLU A 121 -11.00 -3.57 31.60
C GLU A 121 -12.24 -3.55 30.69
N PHE A 122 -13.15 -4.52 30.82
CA PHE A 122 -14.40 -4.56 30.06
C PHE A 122 -15.32 -3.38 30.42
N GLU A 123 -15.49 -3.09 31.72
CA GLU A 123 -16.30 -1.98 32.21
C GLU A 123 -15.80 -0.61 31.72
N ASN A 124 -14.52 -0.47 31.34
CA ASN A 124 -13.92 0.77 30.83
C ASN A 124 -13.92 0.92 29.29
N THR A 125 -14.54 -0.01 28.55
CA THR A 125 -14.56 0.01 27.07
C THR A 125 -15.93 0.28 26.45
N LEU A 126 -16.96 0.53 27.27
CA LEU A 126 -18.34 0.85 26.87
C LEU A 126 -18.66 2.34 26.98
#